data_AF-E2CDG4-F1
#
_entry.id   AF-E2CDG4-F1
#
_cell.length_a   1.000
_cell.length_b   1.000
_cell.length_c   1.000
_cell.angle_alpha   90.00
_cell.angle_beta   90.00
_cell.angle_gamma   90.00
#
_symmetry.space_group_name_H-M   'P 1'
#
loop_
_entity.id
_entity.type
_entity.pdbx_description
1 polymer ?
#
loop_
_entity_poly.entity_id
_entity_poly.type
_entity_poly.pdbx_seq_one_letter_code
_entity_poly.pdbx_strand_id
1 'polypeptide(L)'
;MMIKGFSVYRRNFGHWDVSSREHGRLFRLRGGPSQWDVIDEREGKGQNSSLISFKDQAAAMAFICAELMHELLTVEGQPPHVMEAWNINWTSEYDPLGPQQ
;
A
#
# COMPACT_ATOMS: atom_id res chain seq x y z
N MET A 1 -2.13 -6.59 9.40
CA MET A 1 -3.27 -5.75 9.85
C MET A 1 -3.93 -5.20 8.59
N MET A 2 -5.25 -5.22 8.43
CA MET A 2 -5.90 -4.65 7.22
C MET A 2 -6.21 -3.17 7.46
N ILE A 3 -5.64 -2.28 6.65
CA ILE A 3 -5.83 -0.82 6.78
C ILE A 3 -6.82 -0.36 5.72
N LYS A 4 -8.05 -0.03 6.15
CA LYS A 4 -9.10 0.49 5.25
C LYS A 4 -8.94 1.99 5.02
N GLY A 5 -8.17 2.30 3.99
CA GLY A 5 -7.88 3.68 3.60
C GLY A 5 -6.98 4.41 4.60
N PHE A 6 -6.33 5.46 4.11
CA PHE A 6 -5.48 6.32 4.92
C PHE A 6 -5.66 7.78 4.52
N SER A 7 -5.25 8.65 5.43
CA SER A 7 -5.27 10.09 5.26
C SER A 7 -3.88 10.63 5.58
N VAL A 8 -3.49 11.68 4.85
CA VAL A 8 -2.22 12.38 5.06
C VAL A 8 -2.54 13.75 5.63
N TYR A 9 -1.98 14.06 6.79
CA TYR A 9 -2.16 15.34 7.48
C TYR A 9 -0.83 16.06 7.64
N ARG A 10 -0.77 17.33 7.21
CA ARG A 10 0.38 18.20 7.45
C ARG A 10 0.24 18.86 8.81
N ARG A 11 1.15 18.56 9.74
CA ARG A 11 1.13 19.16 11.09
C ARG A 11 1.81 20.53 11.10
N ASN A 12 3.01 20.61 10.55
CA ASN A 12 3.78 21.83 10.32
C ASN A 12 4.83 21.56 9.22
N PHE A 13 5.67 22.54 8.89
CA PHE A 13 6.70 22.36 7.87
C PHE A 13 7.63 21.20 8.23
N GLY A 14 7.86 20.30 7.26
CA GLY A 14 8.69 19.11 7.48
C GLY A 14 8.02 17.98 8.26
N HIS A 15 6.78 18.12 8.71
CA HIS A 15 6.11 17.14 9.57
C HIS A 15 4.75 16.73 9.01
N TRP A 16 4.65 15.45 8.67
CA TRP A 16 3.41 14.83 8.19
C TRP A 16 3.06 13.62 9.02
N ASP A 17 1.77 13.41 9.24
CA ASP A 17 1.24 12.24 9.91
C ASP A 17 0.34 11.50 8.92
N VAL A 18 0.57 10.19 8.76
CA VAL A 18 -0.28 9.31 7.94
C VAL A 18 -1.08 8.45 8.88
N SER A 19 -2.40 8.51 8.78
CA SER A 19 -3.32 7.90 9.75
C SER A 19 -4.49 7.21 9.07
N SER A 20 -5.00 6.15 9.67
CA SER A 20 -6.24 5.49 9.30
C SER A 20 -7.29 5.68 10.40
N ARG A 21 -8.56 5.68 10.01
CA ARG A 21 -9.69 5.88 10.93
C ARG A 21 -9.76 4.80 12.02
N GLU A 22 -9.40 3.57 11.67
CA GLU A 22 -9.52 2.41 12.56
C GLU A 22 -8.30 2.25 13.47
N HIS A 23 -7.11 2.59 12.97
CA HIS A 23 -5.84 2.27 13.63
C HIS A 23 -5.10 3.49 14.19
N GLY A 24 -5.62 4.70 13.93
CA GLY A 24 -4.95 5.94 14.31
C GLY A 24 -3.74 6.21 13.42
N ARG A 25 -2.66 6.75 14.01
CA ARG A 25 -1.46 7.12 13.27
C ARG A 25 -0.60 5.89 12.95
N LEU A 26 -0.28 5.75 11.66
CA LEU A 26 0.46 4.65 11.07
C LEU A 26 1.91 5.03 10.83
N PHE A 27 2.14 6.19 10.20
CA PHE A 27 3.49 6.72 9.94
C PHE A 27 3.61 8.17 10.36
N ARG A 28 4.85 8.54 10.69
CA ARG A 28 5.28 9.94 10.74
C ARG A 28 6.36 10.17 9.70
N LEU A 29 6.21 11.25 8.95
CA LEU A 29 7.29 11.80 8.13
C LEU A 29 7.84 13.03 8.82
N ARG A 30 9.15 13.07 9.02
CA ARG A 30 9.87 14.16 9.69
C ARG A 30 11.07 14.54 8.85
N GLY A 31 11.38 15.83 8.77
CA GLY A 31 12.63 16.27 8.15
C GLY A 31 12.50 17.51 7.29
N GLY A 32 13.40 17.63 6.34
CA GLY A 32 13.55 18.80 5.47
C GLY A 32 14.39 18.48 4.25
N PRO A 33 14.79 19.50 3.47
CA PRO A 33 15.57 19.29 2.27
C PRO A 33 16.79 18.39 2.51
N SER A 34 16.97 17.38 1.68
CA SER A 34 18.05 16.37 1.74
C SER A 34 17.96 15.32 2.86
N GLN A 35 17.01 15.42 3.80
CA GLN A 35 16.83 14.42 4.85
C GLN A 35 15.38 14.32 5.32
N TRP A 36 14.76 13.19 5.01
CA TRP A 36 13.38 12.85 5.35
C TRP A 36 13.31 11.49 6.01
N ASP A 37 12.93 11.47 7.27
CA ASP A 37 12.80 10.28 8.10
C ASP A 37 11.34 9.82 8.14
N VAL A 38 11.10 8.61 7.66
CA VAL A 38 9.86 7.86 7.83
C VAL A 38 9.97 7.05 9.11
N ILE A 39 9.01 7.23 10.00
CA ILE A 39 8.91 6.50 11.25
C ILE A 39 7.65 5.66 11.19
N ASP A 40 7.83 4.34 11.20
CA ASP A 40 6.72 3.38 11.19
C ASP A 40 6.22 3.15 12.62
N GLU A 41 4.99 3.58 12.91
CA GLU A 41 4.35 3.39 14.20
C GLU A 41 3.43 2.16 14.23
N ARG A 42 3.34 1.39 13.13
CA ARG A 42 2.62 0.10 13.08
C ARG A 42 3.34 -0.96 13.92
N GLU A 43 4.67 -0.96 13.92
CA GLU A 43 5.51 -1.92 14.64
C GLU A 43 5.68 -1.58 16.12
N GLY A 44 5.48 -0.31 16.50
CA GLY A 44 5.62 0.16 17.87
C GLY A 44 5.62 1.68 17.97
N LYS A 45 5.20 2.22 19.13
CA LYS A 45 5.20 3.67 19.38
C LYS A 45 6.44 4.07 20.18
N GLY A 46 7.01 5.24 19.85
CA GLY A 46 8.12 5.82 20.61
C GLY A 46 9.49 5.30 20.17
N GLN A 47 10.26 4.72 21.09
CA GLN A 47 11.62 4.23 20.81
C GLN A 47 11.67 2.90 20.02
N ASN A 48 10.52 2.23 19.89
CA ASN A 48 10.40 0.94 19.21
C ASN A 48 9.93 1.06 17.75
N SER A 49 9.86 2.27 17.20
CA SER A 49 9.48 2.48 15.81
C SER A 49 10.69 2.31 14.89
N SER A 50 10.53 1.59 13.78
CA SER A 50 11.55 1.54 12.73
C SER A 50 11.64 2.90 12.01
N LEU A 51 12.88 3.27 11.67
CA LEU A 51 13.20 4.54 11.03
C LEU A 51 13.91 4.28 9.70
N ILE A 52 13.39 4.89 8.63
CA ILE A 52 13.94 4.80 7.29
C ILE A 52 14.13 6.22 6.75
N SER A 53 15.35 6.54 6.33
CA SER A 53 15.70 7.87 5.83
C SER A 53 15.73 7.92 4.31
N PHE A 54 15.24 9.03 3.76
CA PHE A 54 15.20 9.33 2.33
C PHE A 54 15.79 10.72 2.09
N LYS A 55 16.35 10.93 0.89
CA LYS A 55 16.84 12.24 0.48
C LYS A 55 15.71 13.21 0.13
N ASP A 56 14.64 12.68 -0.46
CA ASP A 56 13.53 13.45 -1.03
C ASP A 56 12.20 13.12 -0.36
N GLN A 57 11.39 14.16 -0.12
CA GLN A 57 10.07 14.04 0.50
C GLN A 57 9.15 13.12 -0.31
N ALA A 58 9.20 13.25 -1.63
CA ALA A 58 8.36 12.49 -2.54
C ALA A 58 8.68 10.99 -2.46
N ALA A 59 9.96 10.62 -2.37
CA ALA A 59 10.39 9.23 -2.23
C ALA A 59 9.91 8.64 -0.90
N ALA A 60 10.04 9.38 0.20
CA ALA A 60 9.53 8.95 1.50
C ALA A 60 8.00 8.74 1.48
N MET A 61 7.26 9.65 0.86
CA MET A 61 5.80 9.51 0.78
C MET A 61 5.38 8.37 -0.16
N ALA A 62 6.10 8.17 -1.27
CA ALA A 62 5.85 7.07 -2.19
C ALA A 62 6.09 5.71 -1.51
N PHE A 63 7.14 5.60 -0.69
CA PHE A 63 7.39 4.42 0.13
C PHE A 63 6.21 4.12 1.07
N ILE A 64 5.73 5.13 1.81
CA ILE A 64 4.57 4.97 2.71
C ILE A 64 3.32 4.52 1.93
N CYS A 65 3.04 5.14 0.79
CA CYS A 65 1.90 4.76 -0.05
C CYS A 65 2.03 3.32 -0.55
N ALA A 66 3.22 2.92 -0.98
CA ALA A 66 3.48 1.56 -1.44
C ALA A 66 3.22 0.55 -0.30
N GLU A 67 3.77 0.78 0.88
CA GLU A 67 3.54 -0.07 2.06
C GLU A 67 2.05 -0.26 2.37
N LEU A 68 1.28 0.83 2.31
CA LEU A 68 -0.16 0.80 2.58
C LEU A 68 -1.00 0.21 1.44
N MET A 69 -0.53 0.30 0.18
CA MET A 69 -1.19 -0.26 -0.99
C MET A 69 -0.89 -1.74 -1.19
N HIS A 70 0.33 -2.20 -0.91
CA HIS A 70 0.70 -3.61 -1.03
C HIS A 70 0.10 -4.48 0.09
N GLU A 71 -0.17 -3.91 1.26
CA GLU A 71 -1.02 -4.56 2.28
C GLU A 71 -2.46 -4.78 1.80
N LEU A 72 -2.98 -3.96 0.88
CA LEU A 72 -4.33 -4.15 0.31
C LEU A 72 -4.38 -5.26 -0.76
N LEU A 73 -3.26 -5.59 -1.40
CA LEU A 73 -3.21 -6.62 -2.45
C LEU A 73 -3.07 -8.05 -1.91
N THR A 74 -2.63 -8.22 -0.66
CA THR A 74 -2.34 -9.55 -0.13
C THR A 74 -3.56 -10.31 0.39
N VAL A 75 -4.73 -9.68 0.55
CA VAL A 75 -5.98 -10.40 0.91
C VAL A 75 -7.23 -9.70 0.35
N GLU A 76 -7.57 -10.05 -0.88
CA GLU A 76 -8.86 -10.63 -1.26
C GLU A 76 -8.57 -11.23 -2.63
N GLY A 77 -8.64 -12.56 -2.75
CA GLY A 77 -8.60 -13.21 -4.05
C GLY A 77 -9.80 -12.71 -4.84
N GLN A 78 -9.64 -11.59 -5.56
CA GLN A 78 -10.58 -11.24 -6.60
C GLN A 78 -10.58 -12.43 -7.55
N PRO A 79 -11.74 -13.02 -7.88
CA PRO A 79 -11.80 -13.92 -9.02
C PRO A 79 -11.22 -13.13 -10.19
N PRO A 80 -10.20 -13.66 -10.91
CA PRO A 80 -9.59 -12.93 -12.01
C PRO A 80 -10.71 -12.52 -12.95
N HIS A 81 -10.98 -11.22 -13.03
CA HIS A 81 -11.84 -10.69 -14.06
C HIS A 81 -10.97 -10.75 -15.32
N VAL A 82 -11.03 -11.89 -16.00
CA VAL A 82 -10.42 -12.06 -17.31
C VAL A 82 -11.02 -10.95 -18.17
N MET A 83 -10.22 -9.93 -18.45
CA MET A 83 -10.52 -9.00 -19.53
C MET A 83 -10.48 -9.85 -20.79
N GLU A 84 -11.66 -10.30 -21.19
CA GLU A 84 -12.02 -10.46 -22.57
C GLU A 84 -11.16 -11.50 -23.35
N ALA A 85 -11.55 -12.76 -23.20
CA ALA A 85 -11.09 -13.88 -24.01
C ALA A 85 -11.72 -13.87 -25.42
N TRP A 86 -11.39 -12.87 -26.25
CA TRP A 86 -11.82 -12.87 -27.66
C TRP A 86 -11.03 -13.86 -28.53
N ASN A 87 -9.98 -14.48 -27.98
CA ASN A 87 -9.03 -15.31 -28.72
C ASN A 87 -8.88 -16.74 -28.16
N ILE A 88 -9.74 -17.18 -27.23
CA ILE A 88 -9.72 -18.56 -26.73
C ILE A 88 -10.69 -19.37 -27.59
N ASN A 89 -10.16 -20.34 -28.34
CA ASN A 89 -10.96 -21.30 -29.07
C ASN A 89 -11.56 -22.31 -28.08
N TRP A 90 -12.87 -22.20 -27.83
CA TRP A 90 -13.61 -23.02 -26.85
C TRP A 90 -13.93 -24.45 -27.32
N THR A 91 -13.31 -24.93 -28.40
CA THR A 91 -13.44 -26.33 -28.82
C THR A 91 -12.83 -27.26 -27.78
N SER A 92 -13.51 -28.38 -27.51
CA SER A 92 -13.10 -29.43 -26.55
C SER A 92 -11.71 -30.04 -26.82
N GLU A 93 -11.15 -29.79 -28.01
CA GLU A 93 -9.80 -30.19 -28.39
C GLU A 93 -8.71 -29.36 -27.67
N TYR A 94 -9.02 -28.12 -27.25
CA TYR A 94 -8.07 -27.18 -26.65
C TYR A 94 -8.40 -26.78 -25.19
N ASP A 95 -9.65 -27.01 -24.74
CA ASP A 95 -10.04 -26.84 -23.34
C ASP A 95 -10.91 -28.03 -22.86
N PRO A 96 -10.29 -29.07 -22.27
CA PRO A 96 -11.02 -30.25 -21.77
C PRO A 96 -11.91 -29.96 -20.55
N LEU A 97 -11.78 -28.78 -19.94
CA LEU A 97 -12.51 -28.35 -18.74
C LEU A 97 -13.41 -27.13 -19.00
N GLY A 98 -13.56 -26.75 -20.26
CA GLY A 98 -14.43 -25.66 -20.67
C GLY A 98 -15.90 -25.94 -20.33
N PRO A 99 -16.74 -24.90 -20.21
CA PRO A 99 -18.16 -25.06 -19.95
C PRO A 99 -18.80 -25.93 -21.05
N GLN A 100 -19.39 -27.06 -20.66
CA GLN A 100 -20.13 -27.91 -21.58
C GLN A 100 -21.41 -27.17 -21.99
N GLN A 101 -21.56 -26.90 -23.30
CA GLN A 101 -22.82 -26.41 -23.86
C GLN A 101 -23.92 -27.47 -23.76
#